data_AF-A0A3B7MVR6-F1
#
_entry.id   AF-A0A3B7MVR6-F1
#
_cell.length_a   1.000
_cell.length_b   1.000
_cell.length_c   1.000
_cell.angle_alpha   90.00
_cell.angle_beta   90.00
_cell.angle_gamma   90.00
#
_symmetry.space_group_name_H-M   'P 1'
#
loop_
_entity.id
_entity.type
_entity.pdbx_description
1 polymer ?
#
loop_
_entity_poly.entity_id
_entity_poly.type
_entity_poly.pdbx_seq_one_letter_code
_entity_poly.pdbx_strand_id
1 'polypeptide(L)'
;MTNVETIRLEIDKQIAAGFTADEIRSNLLSQQHHPDDVTAAFKQTNVAARAKSSSGIGVASVLISIYFIFSGIMKMSKYPSGSISYTFGIVMLVVGIGGLIYKLVEISRR
;
A
#
# COMPACT_ATOMS: atom_id res chain seq x y z
N MET A 1 -9.59 15.07 -27.37
CA MET A 1 -8.70 14.86 -26.22
C MET A 1 -8.35 16.22 -25.67
N THR A 2 -8.63 16.45 -24.39
CA THR A 2 -8.31 17.73 -23.74
C THR A 2 -6.85 17.73 -23.28
N ASN A 3 -6.20 18.90 -23.27
CA ASN A 3 -4.78 19.05 -22.91
C ASN A 3 -4.45 18.40 -21.53
N VAL A 4 -5.41 18.44 -20.61
CA VAL A 4 -5.36 17.85 -19.26
C VAL A 4 -5.31 16.31 -19.28
N GLU A 5 -6.02 15.65 -20.20
CA GLU A 5 -6.00 14.17 -20.31
C GLU A 5 -4.64 13.65 -20.79
N THR A 6 -4.02 14.36 -21.72
CA THR A 6 -2.66 14.07 -22.20
C THR A 6 -1.62 14.22 -21.09
N ILE A 7 -1.68 15.31 -20.32
CA ILE A 7 -0.78 15.54 -19.18
C ILE A 7 -0.97 14.45 -18.11
N ARG A 8 -2.22 14.05 -17.85
CA ARG A 8 -2.52 12.99 -16.89
C ARG A 8 -1.92 11.64 -17.28
N LEU A 9 -2.06 11.23 -18.55
CA LEU A 9 -1.46 9.99 -19.05
C LEU A 9 0.07 9.99 -18.93
N GLU A 10 0.70 11.15 -19.15
CA GLU A 10 2.14 11.30 -19.03
C GLU A 10 2.62 11.25 -17.57
N ILE A 11 1.86 11.85 -16.63
CA ILE A 11 2.08 11.68 -15.19
C ILE A 11 1.98 10.20 -14.81
N ASP A 12 0.95 9.49 -15.27
CA ASP A 12 0.76 8.07 -14.95
C ASP A 12 1.93 7.20 -15.46
N LYS A 13 2.47 7.49 -16.65
CA LYS A 13 3.66 6.81 -17.18
C LYS A 13 4.89 7.08 -16.33
N GLN A 14 5.13 8.34 -15.94
CA GLN A 14 6.31 8.69 -15.16
C GLN A 14 6.23 8.16 -13.72
N ILE A 15 5.04 8.10 -13.12
CA ILE A 15 4.80 7.41 -11.84
C ILE A 15 5.11 5.92 -11.99
N ALA A 16 4.64 5.28 -13.07
CA ALA A 16 4.91 3.86 -13.33
C ALA A 16 6.40 3.56 -13.57
N ALA A 17 7.13 4.53 -14.12
CA ALA A 17 8.58 4.47 -14.31
C ALA A 17 9.38 4.77 -13.02
N GLY A 18 8.72 5.16 -11.92
CA GLY A 18 9.34 5.35 -10.61
C GLY A 18 9.85 6.76 -10.32
N PHE A 19 9.49 7.76 -11.14
CA PHE A 19 9.86 9.15 -10.88
C PHE A 19 9.08 9.73 -9.70
N THR A 20 9.75 10.57 -8.92
CA THR A 20 9.15 11.31 -7.79
C THR A 20 8.24 12.43 -8.30
N ALA A 21 7.28 12.86 -7.48
CA ALA A 21 6.33 13.91 -7.85
C ALA A 21 7.02 15.24 -8.25
N ASP A 22 8.15 15.55 -7.62
CA ASP A 22 8.93 16.76 -7.92
C ASP A 22 9.67 16.66 -9.27
N GLU A 23 10.20 15.48 -9.61
CA GLU A 23 10.82 15.22 -10.92
C GLU A 23 9.80 15.28 -12.05
N ILE A 24 8.62 14.69 -11.83
CA ILE A 24 7.53 14.71 -12.81
C ILE A 24 7.05 16.14 -13.03
N ARG A 25 6.90 16.93 -11.96
CA ARG A 25 6.53 18.33 -12.05
C ARG A 25 7.57 19.15 -12.81
N SER A 26 8.86 18.94 -12.53
CA SER A 26 9.95 19.60 -13.24
C SER A 26 9.98 19.24 -14.73
N ASN A 27 9.74 17.97 -15.08
CA ASN A 27 9.69 17.50 -16.46
C ASN A 27 8.47 18.00 -17.24
N LEU A 28 7.32 18.16 -16.58
CA LEU A 28 6.13 18.69 -17.23
C LEU A 28 6.20 20.20 -17.43
N LEU A 29 6.82 20.93 -16.49
CA LEU A 29 7.06 22.37 -16.62
C LEU A 29 8.13 22.67 -17.67
N SER A 30 9.15 21.80 -17.83
CA SER A 30 10.15 21.95 -18.90
C SER A 30 9.57 21.70 -20.30
N GLN A 31 8.47 20.96 -20.40
CA GLN A 31 7.71 20.72 -21.65
C GLN A 31 6.72 21.86 -22.01
N GLN A 32 6.84 23.03 -21.37
CA GLN A 32 5.98 24.22 -21.60
C GLN A 32 4.49 24.00 -21.29
N HIS A 33 4.12 23.02 -20.47
CA HIS A 33 2.75 22.91 -19.98
C HIS A 33 2.42 24.04 -19.00
N HIS A 34 1.19 24.56 -19.07
CA HIS A 34 0.74 25.61 -18.16
C HIS A 34 0.75 25.07 -16.71
N PRO A 35 1.30 25.81 -15.74
CA PRO A 35 1.42 25.35 -14.35
C PRO A 35 0.08 24.98 -13.70
N ASP A 36 -1.00 25.63 -14.15
CA ASP A 36 -2.36 25.38 -13.69
C ASP A 36 -2.88 24.01 -14.15
N ASP A 37 -2.60 23.63 -15.40
CA ASP A 37 -3.00 22.34 -15.98
C ASP A 37 -2.23 21.19 -15.36
N VAL A 38 -0.93 21.38 -15.09
CA VAL A 38 -0.09 20.39 -14.38
C VAL A 38 -0.61 20.15 -12.97
N THR A 39 -1.00 21.22 -12.27
CA THR A 39 -1.54 21.13 -10.90
C THR A 39 -2.91 20.47 -10.88
N ALA A 40 -3.77 20.77 -11.85
CA ALA A 40 -5.07 20.13 -12.01
C ALA A 40 -4.94 18.63 -12.33
N ALA A 41 -4.03 18.27 -13.24
CA ALA A 41 -3.74 16.89 -13.58
C ALA A 41 -3.17 16.12 -12.37
N PHE A 42 -2.19 16.66 -11.64
CA PHE A 42 -1.66 16.04 -10.42
C PHE A 42 -2.72 15.81 -9.33
N LYS A 43 -3.67 16.73 -9.16
CA LYS A 43 -4.79 16.56 -8.22
C LYS A 43 -5.68 15.38 -8.62
N GLN A 44 -5.98 15.23 -9.91
CA GLN A 44 -6.74 14.08 -10.40
C GLN A 44 -5.94 12.77 -10.31
N THR A 45 -4.63 12.81 -10.60
CA THR A 45 -3.77 11.63 -10.56
C THR A 45 -3.53 11.14 -9.13
N ASN A 46 -3.39 12.03 -8.14
CA ASN A 46 -3.27 11.64 -6.73
C ASN A 46 -4.50 10.88 -6.21
N VAL A 47 -5.69 11.17 -6.74
CA VAL A 47 -6.92 10.41 -6.42
C VAL A 47 -6.90 9.03 -7.08
N ALA A 48 -6.42 8.93 -8.33
CA ALA A 48 -6.32 7.67 -9.06
C ALA A 48 -5.18 6.75 -8.56
N ALA A 49 -4.02 7.30 -8.19
CA ALA A 49 -2.88 6.58 -7.64
C ALA A 49 -3.19 6.04 -6.22
N ARG A 50 -3.93 6.81 -5.40
CA ARG A 50 -4.47 6.31 -4.11
C ARG A 50 -5.47 5.17 -4.30
N ALA A 51 -6.29 5.21 -5.35
CA ALA A 51 -7.26 4.16 -5.65
C ALA A 51 -6.60 2.86 -6.15
N LYS A 52 -5.47 2.95 -6.88
CA LYS A 52 -4.72 1.75 -7.32
C LYS A 52 -3.84 1.14 -6.22
N SER A 53 -3.39 1.95 -5.26
CA SER A 53 -2.56 1.50 -4.13
C SER A 53 -3.32 0.71 -3.06
N SER A 54 -4.64 0.88 -2.92
CA SER A 54 -5.40 0.28 -1.81
C SER A 54 -5.84 -1.18 -2.00
N SER A 55 -5.87 -1.70 -3.23
CA SER A 55 -6.53 -2.99 -3.49
C SER A 55 -5.61 -4.21 -3.28
N GLY A 56 -4.33 -4.13 -3.67
CA GLY A 56 -3.40 -5.27 -3.58
C GLY A 56 -2.76 -5.46 -2.19
N ILE A 57 -2.40 -4.37 -1.51
CA ILE A 57 -1.70 -4.40 -0.23
C ILE A 57 -2.62 -4.86 0.92
N GLY A 58 -3.91 -4.51 0.84
CA GLY A 58 -4.92 -4.93 1.81
C GLY A 58 -5.03 -6.45 1.92
N VAL A 59 -5.24 -7.13 0.80
CA VAL A 59 -5.45 -8.59 0.76
C VAL A 59 -4.18 -9.34 1.16
N ALA A 60 -3.00 -8.90 0.69
CA ALA A 60 -1.73 -9.52 1.05
C ALA A 60 -1.46 -9.46 2.58
N SER A 61 -1.75 -8.33 3.22
CA SER A 61 -1.57 -8.18 4.67
C SER A 61 -2.49 -9.09 5.50
N VAL A 62 -3.70 -9.36 5.02
CA VAL A 62 -4.63 -10.31 5.64
C VAL A 62 -4.11 -11.74 5.53
N LEU A 63 -3.61 -12.14 4.35
CA LEU A 63 -3.02 -13.47 4.13
C LEU A 63 -1.79 -13.71 5.03
N ILE A 64 -0.93 -12.70 5.17
CA ILE A 64 0.23 -12.75 6.08
C ILE A 64 -0.27 -12.94 7.52
N SER A 65 -1.26 -12.15 7.95
CA SER A 65 -1.82 -12.25 9.31
C SER A 65 -2.37 -13.65 9.61
N ILE A 66 -3.09 -14.25 8.65
CA ILE A 66 -3.61 -15.62 8.75
C ILE A 66 -2.46 -16.64 8.88
N TYR A 67 -1.41 -16.51 8.06
CA TYR A 67 -0.24 -17.39 8.14
C TYR A 67 0.43 -17.35 9.51
N PHE A 68 0.62 -16.14 10.07
CA PHE A 68 1.19 -15.96 11.41
C PHE A 68 0.33 -16.61 12.51
N ILE A 69 -1.00 -16.50 12.41
CA ILE A 69 -1.93 -17.16 13.35
C ILE A 69 -1.79 -18.69 13.27
N PHE A 70 -1.86 -19.28 12.07
CA PHE A 70 -1.73 -20.73 11.91
C PHE A 70 -0.36 -21.25 12.35
N SER A 71 0.72 -20.55 11.99
CA SER A 71 2.09 -20.90 12.39
C SER A 71 2.25 -20.81 13.91
N GLY A 72 1.68 -19.78 14.55
CA GLY A 72 1.66 -19.60 16.00
C GLY A 72 0.94 -20.75 16.71
N ILE A 73 -0.27 -21.10 16.25
CA ILE A 73 -1.05 -22.22 16.79
C ILE A 73 -0.30 -23.55 16.62
N MET A 74 0.27 -23.80 15.44
CA MET A 74 0.99 -25.05 15.18
C MET A 74 2.22 -25.19 16.07
N LYS A 75 2.96 -24.09 16.31
CA LYS A 75 4.10 -24.07 17.25
C LYS A 75 3.66 -24.28 18.69
N MET A 76 2.58 -23.63 19.14
CA MET A 76 2.06 -23.84 20.49
C MET A 76 1.51 -25.26 20.71
N SER A 77 1.00 -25.91 19.65
CA SER A 77 0.53 -27.30 19.71
C SER A 77 1.67 -28.33 19.67
N LYS A 78 2.74 -28.07 18.92
CA LYS A 78 3.86 -29.01 18.78
C LYS A 78 4.92 -28.91 19.87
N TYR A 79 5.15 -27.73 20.41
CA TYR A 79 6.24 -27.49 21.35
C TYR A 79 5.71 -27.36 22.77
N PRO A 80 6.38 -27.96 23.78
CA PRO A 80 5.97 -27.84 25.16
C PRO A 80 6.04 -26.40 25.66
N SER A 81 5.14 -26.06 26.59
CA SER A 81 5.12 -24.76 27.25
C SER A 81 6.46 -24.48 27.94
N GLY A 82 6.98 -23.27 27.77
CA GLY A 82 8.31 -22.87 28.28
C GLY A 82 9.48 -23.05 27.31
N SER A 83 9.27 -23.70 26.16
CA SER A 83 10.28 -23.74 25.09
C SER A 83 10.32 -22.43 24.28
N ILE A 84 11.49 -22.08 23.74
CA ILE A 84 11.69 -20.88 22.89
C ILE A 84 10.71 -20.89 21.71
N SER A 85 10.48 -22.06 21.11
CA SER A 85 9.53 -22.24 20.01
C SER A 85 8.07 -22.01 20.40
N TYR A 86 7.68 -22.32 21.63
CA TYR A 86 6.35 -22.05 22.16
C TYR A 86 6.14 -20.54 22.36
N THR A 87 7.10 -19.86 22.99
CA THR A 87 7.08 -18.40 23.17
C THR A 87 7.05 -17.67 21.83
N PHE A 88 7.83 -18.13 20.85
CA PHE A 88 7.79 -17.59 19.49
C PHE A 88 6.43 -17.83 18.81
N GLY A 89 5.78 -18.97 19.10
CA GLY A 89 4.41 -19.23 18.68
C GLY A 89 3.42 -18.20 19.22
N ILE A 90 3.52 -17.83 20.50
CA ILE A 90 2.71 -16.78 21.12
C ILE A 90 2.94 -15.43 20.43
N VAL A 91 4.20 -15.04 20.22
CA VAL A 91 4.54 -13.77 19.56
C VAL A 91 3.94 -13.72 18.15
N MET A 92 4.09 -14.79 17.37
CA MET A 92 3.48 -14.87 16.04
C MET A 92 1.96 -14.73 16.08
N LEU A 93 1.31 -15.33 17.08
CA LEU A 93 -0.13 -15.28 17.25
C LEU A 93 -0.60 -13.85 17.61
N VAL A 94 0.10 -13.16 18.51
CA VAL A 94 -0.17 -11.76 18.87
C VAL A 94 0.01 -10.83 17.68
N VAL A 95 1.11 -10.98 16.93
CA VAL A 95 1.38 -10.19 15.71
C VAL A 95 0.32 -10.45 14.64
N GLY A 96 -0.05 -11.72 14.43
CA GLY A 96 -1.08 -12.09 13.45
C GLY A 96 -2.45 -11.51 13.79
N ILE A 97 -2.92 -11.66 15.05
CA ILE A 97 -4.19 -11.07 15.48
C ILE A 97 -4.15 -9.54 15.44
N GLY A 98 -3.06 -8.93 15.94
CA GLY A 98 -2.88 -7.48 15.94
C GLY A 98 -2.90 -6.88 14.53
N GLY A 99 -2.22 -7.51 13.57
CA GLY A 99 -2.24 -7.10 12.16
C GLY A 99 -3.63 -7.19 11.53
N LEU A 100 -4.39 -8.23 11.88
CA LEU A 100 -5.75 -8.44 11.38
C LEU A 100 -6.73 -7.41 11.96
N ILE A 101 -6.64 -7.11 13.26
CA ILE A 101 -7.42 -6.06 13.92
C ILE A 101 -7.08 -4.69 13.32
N TYR A 102 -5.79 -4.39 13.16
CA TYR A 102 -5.35 -3.13 12.56
C TYR A 102 -5.96 -2.94 11.16
N LYS A 103 -5.97 -3.99 10.33
CA LYS A 103 -6.62 -3.93 9.02
C LYS A 103 -8.12 -3.79 9.07
N LEU A 104 -8.81 -4.49 9.97
CA LEU A 104 -10.25 -4.33 10.16
C LEU A 104 -10.60 -2.89 10.56
N VAL A 105 -9.83 -2.30 11.48
CA VAL A 105 -10.00 -0.89 11.90
C VAL A 105 -9.70 0.07 10.75
N GLU A 106 -8.66 -0.17 9.95
CA GLU A 106 -8.36 0.66 8.78
C GLU A 106 -9.49 0.61 7.73
N ILE A 107 -10.05 -0.57 7.47
CA ILE A 107 -11.18 -0.73 6.54
C ILE A 107 -12.43 -0.04 7.10
N SER A 108 -12.72 -0.18 8.40
CA SER A 108 -13.87 0.46 9.03
C SER A 108 -13.80 1.99 9.09
N ARG A 109 -12.61 2.58 8.98
CA ARG A 109 -12.40 4.04 8.97
C ARG A 109 -12.42 4.66 7.57
N ARG A 110 -12.42 3.84 6.52
CA ARG A 110 -12.55 4.27 5.12
C ARG A 110 -14.01 4.23 4.70
#